data_AF-A0A418ETW1-F1
#
_entry.id   AF-A0A418ETW1-F1
#
_cell.length_a   1.000
_cell.length_b   1.000
_cell.length_c   1.000
_cell.angle_alpha   90.00
_cell.angle_beta   90.00
_cell.angle_gamma   90.00
#
_symmetry.space_group_name_H-M   'P 1'
#
loop_
_entity.id
_entity.type
_entity.pdbx_description
1 polymer ?
#
loop_
_entity_poly.entity_id
_entity_poly.type
_entity_poly.pdbx_seq_one_letter_code
_entity_poly.pdbx_strand_id
1 'polypeptide(L)'
;MLTCSRMSPNSLFSEASDICLQNDLVVQRLGQPIRCYGKDFGSHKEGRRNFIEHVELNDKEGNKTRLRIKFNLKGPNGKAEAWAEVNKDMPTGEFVYLIVRTYTGELIKIQDQRQILQADSEEEREAMRRLLGQ
;
A
#
# COMPACT_ATOMS: atom_id res chain seq x y z
N MET A 1 18.22 16.36 -6.05
CA MET A 1 17.36 15.19 -6.30
C MET A 1 15.92 15.64 -6.14
N LEU A 2 15.07 15.49 -7.17
CA LEU A 2 13.64 15.78 -7.05
C LEU A 2 13.00 14.67 -6.21
N THR A 3 12.74 14.92 -4.93
CA THR A 3 11.96 14.03 -4.08
C THR A 3 10.51 14.09 -4.54
N CYS A 4 10.12 13.22 -5.47
CA CYS A 4 8.71 13.01 -5.77
C CYS A 4 8.09 12.43 -4.48
N SER A 5 7.37 13.27 -3.73
CA SER A 5 6.89 12.90 -2.40
C SER A 5 5.97 11.69 -2.49
N ARG A 6 6.27 10.64 -1.70
CA ARG A 6 5.41 9.45 -1.52
C ARG A 6 4.01 9.80 -1.02
N MET A 7 3.81 11.05 -0.58
CA MET A 7 2.52 11.61 -0.20
C MET A 7 1.62 12.01 -1.39
N SER A 8 1.95 11.55 -2.62
CA SER A 8 1.05 11.58 -3.77
C SER A 8 0.50 10.16 -4.09
N PRO A 9 -0.78 10.02 -4.51
CA PRO A 9 -1.39 8.70 -4.77
C PRO A 9 -0.64 7.88 -5.83
N ASN A 10 -0.16 8.52 -6.90
CA ASN A 10 0.55 7.83 -7.98
C ASN A 10 1.95 7.38 -7.54
N SER A 11 2.68 8.21 -6.79
CA SER A 11 4.00 7.82 -6.27
C SER A 11 3.88 6.64 -5.31
N LEU A 12 2.92 6.69 -4.38
CA LEU A 12 2.68 5.59 -3.45
C LEU A 12 2.21 4.32 -4.16
N PHE A 13 1.37 4.46 -5.20
CA PHE A 13 0.92 3.33 -6.01
C PHE A 13 2.09 2.65 -6.73
N SER A 14 2.96 3.41 -7.40
CA SER A 14 4.12 2.85 -8.10
C SER A 14 4.98 2.03 -7.15
N GLU A 15 5.35 2.61 -6.01
CA GLU A 15 6.19 1.93 -5.02
C GLU A 15 5.52 0.71 -4.39
N ALA A 16 4.27 0.83 -3.94
CA ALA A 16 3.53 -0.30 -3.38
C ALA A 16 3.35 -1.42 -4.41
N SER A 17 3.16 -1.07 -5.68
CA SER A 17 3.03 -2.04 -6.76
C SER A 17 4.33 -2.79 -7.01
N ASP A 18 5.49 -2.11 -7.01
CA ASP A 18 6.79 -2.75 -7.18
C ASP A 18 7.06 -3.78 -6.08
N ILE A 19 6.73 -3.43 -4.83
CA ILE A 19 6.90 -4.33 -3.67
C ILE A 19 5.94 -5.53 -3.77
N CYS A 20 4.68 -5.32 -4.16
CA CYS A 20 3.73 -6.42 -4.37
C CYS A 20 4.18 -7.39 -5.47
N LEU A 21 4.78 -6.88 -6.55
CA LEU A 21 5.24 -7.69 -7.68
C LEU A 21 6.47 -8.56 -7.34
N GLN A 22 7.21 -8.21 -6.30
CA GLN A 22 8.37 -8.95 -5.79
C GLN A 22 8.01 -9.89 -4.62
N ASN A 23 6.78 -9.84 -4.10
CA ASN A 23 6.39 -10.69 -2.98
C ASN A 23 6.00 -12.10 -3.42
N ASP A 24 6.74 -13.10 -2.94
CA ASP A 24 6.57 -14.51 -3.34
C ASP A 24 5.13 -15.03 -3.14
N LEU A 25 4.47 -14.67 -2.03
CA LEU A 25 3.09 -15.10 -1.77
C LEU A 25 2.14 -14.47 -2.79
N VAL A 26 2.29 -13.19 -3.10
CA VAL A 26 1.47 -12.52 -4.12
C VAL A 26 1.69 -13.17 -5.48
N VAL A 27 2.95 -13.41 -5.86
CA VAL A 27 3.33 -14.06 -7.11
C VAL A 27 2.75 -15.46 -7.21
N GLN A 28 2.87 -16.27 -6.16
CA GLN A 28 2.34 -17.63 -6.11
C GLN A 28 0.81 -17.64 -6.27
N ARG A 29 0.10 -16.69 -5.65
CA ARG A 29 -1.38 -16.66 -5.71
C ARG A 29 -1.94 -16.11 -7.01
N LEU A 30 -1.30 -15.11 -7.61
CA LEU A 30 -1.82 -14.48 -8.82
C LEU A 30 -1.24 -15.04 -10.12
N GLY A 31 -0.05 -15.65 -10.07
CA GLY A 31 0.71 -16.06 -11.24
C GLY A 31 1.25 -14.87 -12.04
N GLN A 32 2.34 -15.06 -12.78
CA GLN A 32 2.92 -14.03 -13.64
C GLN A 32 2.44 -14.15 -15.09
N PRO A 33 2.31 -13.04 -15.84
CA PRO A 33 2.57 -11.66 -15.43
C PRO A 33 1.42 -11.04 -14.62
N ILE A 34 1.75 -10.16 -13.65
CA ILE A 34 0.76 -9.45 -12.83
C ILE A 34 0.70 -7.99 -13.28
N ARG A 35 -0.52 -7.47 -13.51
CA ARG A 35 -0.78 -6.05 -13.78
C ARG A 35 -1.39 -5.38 -12.55
N CYS A 36 -0.84 -4.23 -12.18
CA CYS A 36 -1.40 -3.34 -11.17
C CYS A 36 -2.16 -2.18 -11.83
N TYR A 37 -3.30 -1.78 -11.26
CA TYR A 37 -4.12 -0.67 -11.75
C TYR A 37 -4.99 -0.08 -10.64
N GLY A 38 -5.37 1.19 -10.78
CA GLY A 38 -6.32 1.85 -9.88
C GLY A 38 -7.76 1.37 -10.11
N LYS A 39 -8.71 2.31 -10.08
CA LYS A 39 -10.10 2.05 -10.42
C LYS A 39 -10.28 1.89 -11.93
N ASP A 40 -10.85 0.76 -12.34
CA ASP A 40 -11.26 0.52 -13.73
C ASP A 40 -12.66 1.11 -13.95
N PHE A 41 -12.80 2.01 -14.92
CA PHE A 41 -14.06 2.71 -15.22
C PHE A 41 -14.80 2.16 -16.45
N GLY A 42 -14.33 1.08 -17.06
CA GLY A 42 -14.92 0.54 -18.27
C GLY A 42 -14.61 1.42 -19.50
N SER A 43 -14.38 0.75 -20.62
CA SER A 43 -13.93 1.29 -21.89
C SER A 43 -14.97 2.19 -22.55
N HIS A 44 -15.04 3.48 -22.19
CA HIS A 44 -15.70 4.50 -23.04
C HIS A 44 -15.11 5.91 -22.98
N LYS A 45 -14.03 6.14 -22.22
CA LYS A 45 -13.34 7.44 -22.21
C LYS A 45 -11.83 7.25 -22.16
N GLU A 46 -11.25 7.15 -23.35
CA GLU A 46 -9.82 7.36 -23.63
C GLU A 46 -9.39 8.66 -22.93
N GLY A 47 -8.76 8.57 -21.75
CA GLY A 47 -8.32 9.76 -21.01
C GLY A 47 -8.26 9.65 -19.48
N ARG A 48 -9.02 8.76 -18.84
CA ARG A 48 -8.90 8.51 -17.38
C ARG A 48 -7.97 7.33 -17.09
N ARG A 49 -6.68 7.54 -17.34
CA ARG A 49 -5.63 6.60 -16.92
C ARG A 49 -5.66 6.47 -15.39
N ASN A 50 -6.04 5.27 -14.91
CA ASN A 50 -5.86 4.75 -13.55
C ASN A 50 -6.01 5.76 -12.41
N PHE A 51 -7.23 6.22 -12.12
CA PHE A 51 -7.47 6.91 -10.86
C PHE A 51 -7.16 5.97 -9.69
N ILE A 52 -6.17 6.32 -8.87
CA ILE A 52 -5.88 5.60 -7.63
C ILE A 52 -6.88 6.05 -6.58
N GLU A 53 -7.70 5.11 -6.07
CA GLU A 53 -8.60 5.40 -4.96
C GLU A 53 -7.76 5.72 -3.72
N HIS A 54 -8.04 6.84 -3.06
CA HIS A 54 -7.21 7.31 -1.95
C HIS A 54 -7.99 8.14 -0.93
N VAL A 55 -7.44 8.22 0.27
CA VAL A 55 -7.88 9.09 1.36
C VAL A 55 -6.67 9.83 1.91
N GLU A 56 -6.79 11.14 2.02
CA GLU A 56 -5.80 12.02 2.63
C GLU A 56 -6.23 12.35 4.04
N LEU A 57 -5.35 12.15 5.02
CA LEU A 57 -5.58 12.57 6.40
C LEU A 57 -4.70 13.78 6.68
N ASN A 58 -5.32 14.84 7.17
CA ASN A 58 -4.68 16.11 7.45
C ASN A 58 -4.66 16.37 8.97
N ASP A 59 -3.66 17.13 9.43
CA ASP A 59 -3.68 17.68 10.78
C ASP A 59 -4.69 18.83 10.91
N LYS A 60 -4.76 19.44 12.11
CA LYS A 60 -5.66 20.57 12.39
C LYS A 60 -5.34 21.82 11.57
N GLU A 61 -4.12 21.93 11.05
CA GLU A 61 -3.65 23.05 10.23
C GLU A 61 -3.88 22.79 8.73
N GLY A 62 -4.38 21.60 8.37
CA GLY A 62 -4.65 21.21 6.99
C GLY A 62 -3.47 20.56 6.27
N ASN A 63 -2.34 20.32 6.95
CA ASN A 63 -1.19 19.65 6.33
C ASN A 63 -1.45 18.15 6.23
N LYS A 64 -1.15 17.56 5.07
CA LYS A 64 -1.26 16.12 4.86
C LYS A 64 -0.27 15.37 5.75
N THR A 65 -0.80 14.53 6.65
CA THR A 65 -0.02 13.71 7.58
C THR A 65 0.01 12.25 7.18
N ARG A 66 -1.06 11.75 6.54
CA ARG A 66 -1.13 10.38 6.04
C ARG A 66 -1.78 10.29 4.67
N LEU A 67 -1.39 9.27 3.92
CA LEU A 67 -2.01 8.92 2.67
C LEU A 67 -2.32 7.43 2.67
N ARG A 68 -3.59 7.10 2.41
CA ARG A 68 -4.07 5.73 2.20
C ARG A 68 -4.48 5.58 0.75
N ILE A 69 -4.05 4.50 0.09
CA ILE A 69 -4.48 4.15 -1.27
C ILE A 69 -5.10 2.76 -1.31
N LYS A 70 -5.99 2.54 -2.29
CA LYS A 70 -6.50 1.24 -2.72
C LYS A 70 -6.24 1.07 -4.21
N PHE A 71 -5.73 -0.10 -4.59
CA PHE A 71 -5.53 -0.48 -5.99
C PHE A 71 -5.77 -1.98 -6.20
N ASN A 72 -5.76 -2.39 -7.46
CA ASN A 72 -6.06 -3.75 -7.89
C ASN A 72 -4.84 -4.40 -8.53
N LEU A 73 -4.73 -5.71 -8.35
CA LEU A 73 -3.78 -6.58 -9.04
C LEU A 73 -4.55 -7.63 -9.84
N LYS A 74 -4.03 -8.01 -11.00
CA LYS A 74 -4.57 -9.08 -11.83
C LYS A 74 -3.43 -9.88 -12.46
N GLY A 75 -3.40 -11.17 -12.16
CA GLY A 75 -2.56 -12.15 -12.85
C GLY A 75 -3.42 -13.21 -13.54
N PRO A 76 -2.81 -14.25 -14.15
CA PRO A 76 -3.52 -15.34 -14.81
C PRO A 76 -4.43 -16.14 -13.87
N ASN A 77 -4.05 -16.29 -12.60
CA ASN A 77 -4.77 -17.11 -11.63
C ASN A 77 -5.90 -16.37 -10.92
N GLY A 78 -5.99 -15.04 -11.08
CA GLY A 78 -7.07 -14.27 -10.48
C GLY A 78 -6.77 -12.80 -10.26
N LYS A 79 -7.58 -12.20 -9.39
CA LYS A 79 -7.49 -10.79 -9.00
C LYS A 79 -7.22 -10.66 -7.50
N ALA A 80 -6.65 -9.53 -7.12
CA ALA A 80 -6.53 -9.12 -5.73
C ALA A 80 -6.76 -7.61 -5.60
N GLU A 81 -7.09 -7.18 -4.39
CA GLU A 81 -7.10 -5.78 -3.99
C GLU A 81 -5.93 -5.55 -3.03
N ALA A 82 -5.31 -4.37 -3.09
CA ALA A 82 -4.26 -3.98 -2.18
C ALA A 82 -4.60 -2.63 -1.53
N TRP A 83 -4.21 -2.50 -0.26
CA TRP A 83 -4.25 -1.26 0.48
C TRP A 83 -2.84 -0.94 0.98
N ALA A 84 -2.45 0.32 0.84
CA ALA A 84 -1.21 0.83 1.38
C ALA A 84 -1.48 2.13 2.15
N GLU A 85 -0.80 2.30 3.29
CA GLU A 85 -0.83 3.55 4.05
C GLU A 85 0.56 3.96 4.48
N VAL A 86 0.85 5.25 4.35
CA VAL A 86 2.10 5.88 4.81
C VAL A 86 1.80 7.13 5.62
N ASN A 87 2.71 7.43 6.54
CA ASN A 87 2.77 8.73 7.20
C ASN A 87 3.81 9.62 6.48
N LYS A 88 3.68 10.94 6.60
CA LYS A 88 4.58 11.91 5.93
C LYS A 88 6.07 11.72 6.27
N ASP A 89 6.37 11.19 7.47
CA ASP A 89 7.72 11.03 8.00
C ASP A 89 8.29 9.61 7.81
N MET A 90 7.56 8.70 7.12
CA MET A 90 8.03 7.33 6.92
C MET A 90 9.08 7.21 5.80
N PRO A 91 10.19 6.48 6.02
CA PRO A 91 11.18 6.19 4.98
C PRO A 91 10.58 5.47 3.77
N THR A 92 11.20 5.65 2.60
CA THR A 92 10.81 4.91 1.38
C THR A 92 10.94 3.40 1.61
N GLY A 93 9.98 2.62 1.13
CA GLY A 93 9.89 1.18 1.36
C GLY A 93 9.18 0.81 2.66
N GLU A 94 8.96 1.74 3.59
CA GLU A 94 8.21 1.50 4.82
C GLU A 94 6.76 1.96 4.71
N PHE A 95 5.87 1.22 5.35
CA PHE A 95 4.42 1.46 5.34
C PHE A 95 3.84 1.28 6.74
N VAL A 96 2.82 2.07 7.07
CA VAL A 96 1.92 1.76 8.20
C VAL A 96 1.33 0.36 7.98
N TYR A 97 0.92 0.08 6.74
CA TYR A 97 0.70 -1.27 6.24
C TYR A 97 0.75 -1.31 4.71
N LEU A 98 1.08 -2.48 4.18
CA LEU A 98 0.88 -2.89 2.79
C LEU A 98 0.27 -4.29 2.82
N ILE A 99 -1.02 -4.39 2.48
CA ILE A 99 -1.80 -5.62 2.61
C ILE A 99 -2.48 -5.92 1.27
N VAL A 100 -2.40 -7.18 0.84
CA VAL A 100 -3.08 -7.69 -0.35
C VAL A 100 -4.16 -8.68 0.08
N ARG A 101 -5.38 -8.48 -0.41
CA ARG A 101 -6.49 -9.44 -0.28
C ARG A 101 -6.73 -10.12 -1.62
N THR A 102 -6.55 -11.43 -1.66
CA THR A 102 -6.83 -12.22 -2.87
C THR A 102 -8.35 -12.39 -3.04
N TYR A 103 -8.77 -12.79 -4.25
CA TYR A 103 -10.18 -13.08 -4.52
C TYR A 103 -10.76 -14.22 -3.66
N THR A 104 -9.92 -15.11 -3.12
CA THR A 104 -10.36 -16.17 -2.19
C THR A 104 -10.57 -15.65 -0.77
N GLY A 105 -10.22 -14.39 -0.50
CA GLY A 105 -10.39 -13.74 0.78
C GLY A 105 -9.16 -13.79 1.69
N GLU A 106 -8.08 -14.47 1.30
CA GLU A 106 -6.82 -14.49 2.05
C GLU A 106 -6.20 -13.09 2.14
N LEU A 107 -5.64 -12.76 3.30
CA LEU A 107 -4.88 -11.55 3.55
C LEU A 107 -3.38 -11.85 3.62
N ILE A 108 -2.64 -11.36 2.62
CA ILE A 108 -1.18 -11.35 2.60
C ILE A 108 -0.72 -10.00 3.18
N LYS A 109 -0.20 -10.02 4.40
CA LYS A 109 0.34 -8.83 5.07
C LYS A 109 1.82 -8.69 4.73
N ILE A 110 2.14 -7.93 3.69
CA ILE A 110 3.53 -7.68 3.30
C ILE A 110 4.22 -6.82 4.36
N GLN A 111 3.53 -5.78 4.84
CA GLN A 111 3.91 -5.01 6.03
C GLN A 111 2.64 -4.67 6.83
N ASP A 112 2.68 -4.75 8.16
CA ASP A 112 1.59 -4.34 9.04
C ASP A 112 2.15 -3.82 10.36
N GLN A 113 2.50 -2.53 10.39
CA GLN A 113 3.11 -1.85 11.54
C GLN A 113 2.06 -1.18 12.45
N ARG A 114 0.76 -1.40 12.20
CA ARG A 114 -0.32 -0.68 12.91
C ARG A 114 -0.25 -0.86 14.43
N GLN A 115 0.09 -2.07 14.90
CA GLN A 115 0.21 -2.32 16.34
C GLN A 115 1.37 -1.51 16.94
N ILE A 116 2.55 -1.53 16.30
CA ILE A 116 3.72 -0.75 16.73
C ILE A 116 3.38 0.74 16.78
N LEU A 117 2.70 1.27 15.75
CA LEU A 117 2.34 2.69 15.69
C LEU A 117 1.23 3.10 16.66
N GLN A 118 0.47 2.15 17.20
CA GLN A 118 -0.54 2.36 18.22
C GLN A 118 0.03 2.31 19.64
N ALA A 119 1.28 1.86 19.85
CA ALA A 119 1.88 1.93 21.18
C ALA A 119 2.04 3.37 21.66
N ASP A 120 1.70 3.55 22.93
CA ASP A 120 1.63 4.84 23.59
C ASP A 120 3.02 5.31 24.06
N SER A 121 3.90 4.37 24.40
CA SER A 121 5.27 4.65 24.83
C SER A 121 6.35 4.15 23.85
N GLU A 122 7.53 4.77 23.89
CA GLU A 122 8.68 4.33 23.10
C GLU A 122 9.17 2.94 23.53
N GLU A 123 9.07 2.63 24.83
CA GLU A 123 9.38 1.31 25.40
C GLU A 123 8.46 0.21 24.85
N GLU A 124 7.16 0.47 24.75
CA GLU A 124 6.19 -0.47 24.16
C GLU A 124 6.43 -0.67 22.66
N ARG A 125 6.82 0.39 21.94
CA ARG A 125 7.18 0.32 20.52
C ARG A 125 8.41 -0.56 20.31
N GLU A 126 9.44 -0.37 21.13
CA GLU A 126 10.67 -1.15 21.04
C GLU A 126 10.43 -2.61 21.41
N ALA A 127 9.63 -2.87 22.46
CA ALA A 127 9.21 -4.22 22.83
C ALA A 127 8.44 -4.91 21.70
N MET A 128 7.51 -4.21 21.05
CA MET A 128 6.76 -4.77 19.92
C MET A 128 7.63 -5.02 18.69
N ARG A 129 8.58 -4.13 18.36
CA ARG A 129 9.53 -4.35 17.26
C ARG A 129 10.34 -5.63 17.47
N ARG A 130 10.88 -5.81 18.68
CA ARG A 130 11.61 -7.04 19.06
C ARG A 130 10.73 -8.28 18.94
N LEU A 131 9.48 -8.23 19.41
CA LEU A 131 8.54 -9.37 19.32
C LEU A 131 8.15 -9.71 17.88
N LEU A 132 8.07 -8.71 17.00
CA LEU A 132 7.68 -8.87 15.60
C LEU A 132 8.86 -9.12 14.66
N GLY A 133 10.09 -9.17 15.18
CA GLY A 133 11.30 -9.45 14.40
C GLY A 133 11.67 -8.33 13.42
N GLN A 134 11.35 -7.08 13.77
CA GLN A 134 11.67 -5.87 13.00
C GLN A 134 12.77 -5.05 13.66
#